data_AF-A0A2R6FWN6-F1
#
_entry.id   AF-A0A2R6FWN6-F1
#
_cell.length_a   1.000
_cell.length_b   1.000
_cell.length_c   1.000
_cell.angle_alpha   90.00
_cell.angle_beta   90.00
_cell.angle_gamma   90.00
#
_symmetry.space_group_name_H-M   'P 1'
#
loop_
_entity.id
_entity.type
_entity.pdbx_description
1 polymer ?
#
loop_
_entity_poly.entity_id
_entity_poly.type
_entity_poly.pdbx_seq_one_letter_code
_entity_poly.pdbx_strand_id
1 'polypeptide(L)'
;MNENDTEPEPDRDAASTRDGAREAGPTFEEGRYLYCAVAVDDDTTAGTDDAIDAFEETGIDDEPIRLLAIDGQDFGLLLHECDSLYDTDRMDLLRKWLLEHQRVIDVAGEHFGTPLPFQFDTIITGEDDRVREWAEQASETLSGYLASLAGHWEYRIELLAEEGDLESELEAEDPRLNELAAEIDEASSGTEFLLEKQYDQRLSELKRDRRRDRGAELEERLTAFAREVHHLGQQRAALLDDSEDDPVSPDSDGSEERSQARLAVLAHEDHEEAIGNALDTIAAEPGVTIRFTGPWPPYTFAPEIGADSTEDAGSGGGSGGVEKR
;
A
#
# COMPACT_ATOMS: atom_id res chain seq x y z
N MET A 1 -74.09 4.22 34.02
CA MET A 1 -74.02 3.16 32.98
C MET A 1 -73.68 3.90 31.70
N ASN A 2 -72.48 3.64 31.20
CA ASN A 2 -71.86 4.12 29.95
C ASN A 2 -71.48 5.61 29.91
N GLU A 3 -70.34 6.03 29.39
CA GLU A 3 -69.10 5.38 28.95
C GLU A 3 -68.04 6.50 28.82
N ASN A 4 -66.76 6.14 28.91
CA ASN A 4 -65.61 7.02 29.12
C ASN A 4 -65.41 8.10 28.03
N ASP A 5 -65.31 9.34 28.50
CA ASP A 5 -64.51 10.42 27.90
C ASP A 5 -63.10 10.33 28.48
N THR A 6 -62.08 10.03 27.68
CA THR A 6 -60.68 10.28 28.08
C THR A 6 -59.81 10.42 26.82
N GLU A 7 -59.69 11.64 26.31
CA GLU A 7 -58.46 12.10 25.66
C GLU A 7 -57.67 12.93 26.68
N PRO A 8 -56.38 12.66 26.86
CA PRO A 8 -55.45 13.68 27.31
C PRO A 8 -54.42 14.03 26.23
N GLU A 9 -54.11 15.32 26.22
CA GLU A 9 -53.10 16.04 25.46
C GLU A 9 -51.66 15.52 25.64
N PRO A 10 -50.71 15.96 24.77
CA PRO A 10 -49.43 15.31 24.56
C PRO A 10 -48.37 15.81 25.55
N ASP A 11 -47.48 14.92 25.95
CA ASP A 11 -46.24 15.29 26.63
C ASP A 11 -45.03 14.57 26.03
N ARG A 12 -43.89 15.25 26.20
CA ARG A 12 -42.68 15.27 25.37
C ARG A 12 -41.67 14.15 25.66
N ASP A 13 -40.69 14.06 24.75
CA ASP A 13 -39.38 13.39 24.88
C ASP A 13 -39.42 11.84 24.77
N ALA A 14 -38.50 11.13 24.11
CA ALA A 14 -37.14 11.46 23.74
C ALA A 14 -36.67 10.65 22.50
N ALA A 15 -35.65 11.23 21.87
CA ALA A 15 -34.81 10.74 20.78
C ALA A 15 -34.54 9.22 20.68
N SER A 16 -34.59 8.72 19.44
CA SER A 16 -33.58 7.82 18.90
C SER A 16 -33.61 7.88 17.37
N THR A 17 -33.05 8.96 16.82
CA THR A 17 -32.62 9.00 15.41
C THR A 17 -31.10 8.86 15.38
N ARG A 18 -30.64 7.62 15.21
CA ARG A 18 -29.36 7.31 14.57
C ARG A 18 -29.67 6.31 13.47
N ASP A 19 -30.15 6.86 12.36
CA ASP A 19 -30.20 6.16 11.09
C ASP A 19 -29.31 6.97 10.14
N GLY A 20 -28.01 6.73 10.26
CA GLY A 20 -27.04 7.10 9.24
C GLY A 20 -26.99 5.93 8.28
N ALA A 21 -27.78 6.01 7.21
CA ALA A 21 -27.86 4.98 6.20
C ALA A 21 -26.46 4.65 5.67
N ARG A 22 -25.94 3.48 6.05
CA ARG A 22 -24.83 2.81 5.37
C ARG A 22 -25.30 2.58 3.93
N GLU A 23 -24.59 3.13 2.94
CA GLU A 23 -24.81 2.71 1.55
C GLU A 23 -24.27 1.28 1.43
N ALA A 24 -25.19 0.33 1.30
CA ALA A 24 -24.91 -1.09 1.39
C ALA A 24 -24.27 -1.59 0.10
N GLY A 25 -22.97 -1.89 0.16
CA GLY A 25 -22.34 -2.87 -0.74
C GLY A 25 -23.00 -4.25 -0.59
N PRO A 26 -22.54 -5.28 -1.32
CA PRO A 26 -23.02 -6.64 -1.09
C PRO A 26 -22.78 -7.02 0.38
N THR A 27 -23.86 -7.37 1.08
CA THR A 27 -23.85 -7.72 2.49
C THR A 27 -23.83 -9.24 2.65
N PHE A 28 -23.08 -9.74 3.61
CA PHE A 28 -23.12 -11.14 4.05
C PHE A 28 -23.58 -11.18 5.51
N GLU A 29 -24.13 -12.31 5.96
CA GLU A 29 -24.68 -12.41 7.32
C GLU A 29 -23.60 -12.22 8.39
N GLU A 30 -22.41 -12.79 8.18
CA GLU A 30 -21.24 -12.66 9.07
C GLU A 30 -19.95 -12.81 8.29
N GLY A 31 -18.91 -12.07 8.65
CA GLY A 31 -17.57 -12.20 8.10
C GLY A 31 -16.48 -11.70 9.04
N ARG A 32 -15.23 -11.93 8.63
CA ARG A 32 -14.02 -11.55 9.33
C ARG A 32 -13.12 -10.76 8.39
N TYR A 33 -12.94 -9.49 8.69
CA TYR A 33 -11.99 -8.64 8.01
C TYR A 33 -10.60 -8.86 8.61
N LEU A 34 -9.63 -9.21 7.78
CA LEU A 34 -8.28 -9.59 8.19
C LEU A 34 -7.30 -8.44 7.87
N TYR A 35 -6.55 -7.98 8.88
CA TYR A 35 -5.54 -6.93 8.72
C TYR A 35 -4.17 -7.49 8.36
N CYS A 36 -3.68 -8.44 9.15
CA CYS A 36 -2.38 -9.05 8.97
C CYS A 36 -2.26 -10.37 9.74
N ALA A 37 -1.28 -11.20 9.35
CA ALA A 37 -0.78 -12.27 10.22
C ALA A 37 0.42 -11.76 11.03
N VAL A 38 0.57 -12.28 12.25
CA VAL A 38 1.67 -11.95 13.15
C VAL A 38 2.27 -13.22 13.73
N ALA A 39 3.58 -13.21 14.00
CA ALA A 39 4.22 -14.30 14.73
C ALA A 39 3.73 -14.29 16.18
N VAL A 40 3.43 -15.47 16.73
CA VAL A 40 3.03 -15.64 18.12
C VAL A 40 3.91 -16.69 18.77
N ASP A 41 4.22 -16.50 20.05
CA ASP A 41 4.92 -17.49 20.86
C ASP A 41 4.02 -18.09 21.95
N ASP A 42 4.53 -19.12 22.62
CA ASP A 42 3.82 -19.80 23.71
C ASP A 42 3.45 -18.84 24.86
N ASP A 43 4.21 -17.75 25.06
CA ASP A 43 3.92 -16.73 26.08
C ASP A 43 2.78 -15.78 25.63
N THR A 44 2.67 -15.51 24.33
CA THR A 44 1.60 -14.72 23.69
C THR A 44 0.26 -15.47 23.72
N THR A 45 0.30 -16.81 23.71
CA THR A 45 -0.87 -17.70 23.67
C THR A 45 -1.25 -18.29 25.04
N ALA A 46 -0.44 -18.06 26.09
CA ALA A 46 -0.65 -18.62 27.41
C ALA A 46 -1.85 -18.00 28.16
N GLY A 47 -3.03 -18.63 28.06
CA GLY A 47 -4.11 -18.44 29.02
C GLY A 47 -5.54 -18.24 28.49
N THR A 48 -5.79 -18.36 27.20
CA THR A 48 -7.10 -18.09 26.61
C THR A 48 -7.46 -19.13 25.56
N ASP A 49 -8.54 -19.87 25.80
CA ASP A 49 -9.02 -20.95 24.93
C ASP A 49 -9.68 -20.45 23.62
N ASP A 50 -9.90 -19.13 23.39
CA ASP A 50 -10.64 -18.72 22.17
C ASP A 50 -10.42 -17.32 21.57
N ALA A 51 -9.76 -16.37 22.25
CA ALA A 51 -9.31 -15.12 21.64
C ALA A 51 -8.28 -14.50 22.58
N ILE A 52 -7.17 -14.03 22.05
CA ILE A 52 -6.18 -13.34 22.88
C ILE A 52 -6.67 -11.89 23.00
N ASP A 53 -7.23 -11.53 24.16
CA ASP A 53 -7.57 -10.14 24.56
C ASP A 53 -6.31 -9.24 24.71
N ALA A 54 -5.14 -9.66 24.23
CA ALA A 54 -3.89 -8.92 24.38
C ALA A 54 -3.71 -7.78 23.37
N PHE A 55 -4.68 -7.54 22.49
CA PHE A 55 -4.65 -6.48 21.48
C PHE A 55 -5.87 -5.56 21.63
N GLU A 56 -5.77 -4.55 22.50
CA GLU A 56 -6.84 -3.58 22.78
C GLU A 56 -6.80 -2.40 21.78
N GLU A 57 -7.05 -2.67 20.50
CA GLU A 57 -7.16 -1.64 19.46
C GLU A 57 -8.49 -1.71 18.72
N THR A 58 -8.83 -0.61 18.06
CA THR A 58 -10.02 -0.50 17.20
C THR A 58 -9.62 -0.43 15.74
N GLY A 59 -10.34 -1.16 14.91
CA GLY A 59 -10.17 -1.21 13.46
C GLY A 59 -11.04 -0.20 12.74
N ILE A 60 -11.36 -0.55 11.50
CA ILE A 60 -12.23 0.25 10.63
C ILE A 60 -13.58 0.46 11.31
N ASP A 61 -14.04 1.72 11.31
CA ASP A 61 -15.30 2.15 11.95
C ASP A 61 -15.41 1.79 13.45
N ASP A 62 -14.28 1.88 14.17
CA ASP A 62 -14.16 1.66 15.61
C ASP A 62 -14.47 0.21 16.06
N GLU A 63 -14.48 -0.75 15.15
CA GLU A 63 -14.76 -2.15 15.46
C GLU A 63 -13.63 -2.79 16.31
N PRO A 64 -13.95 -3.59 17.33
CA PRO A 64 -12.95 -4.17 18.22
C PRO A 64 -12.12 -5.23 17.48
N ILE A 65 -10.79 -5.07 17.52
CA ILE A 65 -9.86 -6.04 16.94
C ILE A 65 -9.57 -7.11 17.97
N ARG A 66 -9.38 -8.34 17.49
CA ARG A 66 -8.84 -9.44 18.28
C ARG A 66 -7.76 -10.19 17.53
N LEU A 67 -6.90 -10.84 18.29
CA LEU A 67 -5.96 -11.83 17.77
C LEU A 67 -6.60 -13.22 17.82
N LEU A 68 -6.82 -13.81 16.65
CA LEU A 68 -7.24 -15.20 16.49
C LEU A 68 -5.98 -16.08 16.40
N ALA A 69 -5.71 -16.86 17.43
CA ALA A 69 -4.66 -17.87 17.42
C ALA A 69 -5.07 -19.08 16.55
N ILE A 70 -4.11 -19.64 15.81
CA ILE A 70 -4.33 -20.82 14.96
C ILE A 70 -3.69 -22.04 15.62
N ASP A 71 -4.49 -23.07 15.88
CA ASP A 71 -4.06 -24.24 16.64
C ASP A 71 -2.84 -24.94 16.03
N GLY A 72 -1.82 -25.14 16.85
CA GLY A 72 -0.58 -25.80 16.45
C GLY A 72 0.30 -24.99 15.49
N GLN A 73 0.01 -23.71 15.29
CA GLN A 73 0.81 -22.79 14.48
C GLN A 73 1.57 -21.78 15.33
N ASP A 74 2.64 -21.24 14.77
CA ASP A 74 3.48 -20.17 15.35
C ASP A 74 3.04 -18.76 14.91
N PHE A 75 1.80 -18.64 14.43
CA PHE A 75 1.21 -17.38 14.01
C PHE A 75 -0.25 -17.23 14.44
N GLY A 76 -0.72 -15.99 14.44
CA GLY A 76 -2.12 -15.63 14.62
C GLY A 76 -2.55 -14.55 13.62
N LEU A 77 -3.85 -14.27 13.58
CA LEU A 77 -4.45 -13.30 12.66
C LEU A 77 -5.12 -12.18 13.44
N LEU A 78 -4.80 -10.92 13.09
CA LEU A 78 -5.51 -9.76 13.59
C LEU A 78 -6.72 -9.49 12.71
N LEU A 79 -7.90 -9.51 13.33
CA LEU A 79 -9.17 -9.41 12.63
C LEU A 79 -10.25 -8.76 13.47
N HIS A 80 -11.33 -8.37 12.82
CA HIS A 80 -12.58 -7.99 13.46
C HIS A 80 -13.78 -8.53 12.69
N GLU A 81 -14.96 -8.43 13.29
CA GLU A 81 -16.21 -8.87 12.68
C GLU A 81 -16.76 -7.78 11.77
N CYS A 82 -17.34 -8.20 10.65
CA CYS A 82 -18.03 -7.31 9.73
C CYS A 82 -19.25 -8.03 9.13
N ASP A 83 -20.16 -7.26 8.54
CA ASP A 83 -21.41 -7.72 7.90
C ASP A 83 -21.53 -7.22 6.44
N SER A 84 -20.49 -6.56 5.94
CA SER A 84 -20.46 -5.91 4.64
C SER A 84 -19.03 -5.73 4.13
N LEU A 85 -18.90 -5.58 2.82
CA LEU A 85 -17.65 -5.12 2.20
C LEU A 85 -17.44 -3.63 2.47
N TYR A 86 -16.18 -3.20 2.52
CA TYR A 86 -15.82 -1.79 2.64
C TYR A 86 -15.80 -1.10 1.26
N ASP A 87 -16.94 -1.14 0.56
CA ASP A 87 -17.13 -0.55 -0.77
C ASP A 87 -17.81 0.82 -0.66
N THR A 88 -17.17 1.87 -1.19
CA THR A 88 -17.74 3.22 -1.21
C THR A 88 -17.23 4.04 -2.39
N ASP A 89 -18.14 4.81 -3.01
CA ASP A 89 -17.78 5.80 -4.02
C ASP A 89 -17.23 7.10 -3.40
N ARG A 90 -17.29 7.24 -2.06
CA ARG A 90 -16.83 8.43 -1.34
C ARG A 90 -15.34 8.34 -1.00
N MET A 91 -14.53 9.12 -1.69
CA MET A 91 -13.07 9.11 -1.55
C MET A 91 -12.58 9.48 -0.14
N ASP A 92 -13.28 10.36 0.57
CA ASP A 92 -12.96 10.72 1.96
C ASP A 92 -13.19 9.56 2.92
N LEU A 93 -14.27 8.80 2.72
CA LEU A 93 -14.56 7.61 3.52
C LEU A 93 -13.59 6.47 3.19
N LEU A 94 -13.32 6.20 1.92
CA LEU A 94 -12.32 5.22 1.51
C LEU A 94 -10.94 5.54 2.10
N ARG A 95 -10.53 6.81 2.05
CA ARG A 95 -9.27 7.26 2.66
C ARG A 95 -9.27 7.03 4.17
N LYS A 96 -10.35 7.37 4.86
CA LYS A 96 -10.52 7.11 6.29
C LYS A 96 -10.28 5.62 6.60
N TRP A 97 -10.97 4.72 5.89
CA TRP A 97 -10.84 3.28 6.09
C TRP A 97 -9.43 2.74 5.79
N LEU A 98 -8.78 3.23 4.74
CA LEU A 98 -7.40 2.83 4.44
C LEU A 98 -6.42 3.28 5.53
N LEU A 99 -6.61 4.47 6.11
CA LEU A 99 -5.79 4.95 7.24
C LEU A 99 -6.05 4.14 8.51
N GLU A 100 -7.30 3.80 8.79
CA GLU A 100 -7.67 2.92 9.91
C GLU A 100 -7.04 1.52 9.73
N HIS A 101 -7.11 0.94 8.53
CA HIS A 101 -6.44 -0.31 8.19
C HIS A 101 -4.93 -0.26 8.42
N GLN A 102 -4.28 0.80 7.92
CA GLN A 102 -2.83 0.95 8.06
C GLN A 102 -2.42 1.08 9.54
N ARG A 103 -3.16 1.86 10.32
CA ARG A 103 -2.91 2.05 11.75
C ARG A 103 -2.87 0.72 12.50
N VAL A 104 -3.81 -0.19 12.22
CA VAL A 104 -3.86 -1.50 12.88
C VAL A 104 -2.59 -2.30 12.63
N ILE A 105 -2.10 -2.30 11.39
CA ILE A 105 -0.90 -3.05 11.00
C ILE A 105 0.35 -2.40 11.58
N ASP A 106 0.41 -1.07 11.66
CA ASP A 106 1.52 -0.36 12.30
C ASP A 106 1.61 -0.74 13.79
N VAL A 107 0.48 -0.72 14.51
CA VAL A 107 0.43 -1.16 15.92
C VAL A 107 0.76 -2.65 16.05
N ALA A 108 0.29 -3.49 15.13
CA ALA A 108 0.69 -4.89 15.10
C ALA A 108 2.22 -5.05 14.99
N GLY A 109 2.84 -4.19 14.16
CA GLY A 109 4.28 -4.09 14.00
C GLY A 109 5.03 -3.78 15.30
N GLU A 110 4.51 -2.85 16.08
CA GLU A 110 5.06 -2.46 17.38
C GLU A 110 4.95 -3.59 18.43
N HIS A 111 3.88 -4.39 18.36
CA HIS A 111 3.57 -5.42 19.36
C HIS A 111 4.22 -6.77 19.05
N PHE A 112 4.26 -7.17 17.77
CA PHE A 112 4.64 -8.52 17.35
C PHE A 112 5.89 -8.58 16.45
N GLY A 113 6.53 -7.43 16.20
CA GLY A 113 7.58 -7.32 15.20
C GLY A 113 7.00 -7.31 13.78
N THR A 114 7.79 -7.65 12.76
CA THR A 114 7.36 -7.53 11.37
C THR A 114 6.07 -8.30 11.07
N PRO A 115 4.94 -7.62 10.76
CA PRO A 115 3.70 -8.28 10.42
C PRO A 115 3.72 -8.72 8.95
N LEU A 116 2.89 -9.71 8.61
CA LEU A 116 2.56 -10.06 7.23
C LEU A 116 1.27 -9.33 6.83
N PRO A 117 1.36 -8.17 6.15
CA PRO A 117 0.19 -7.34 5.90
C PRO A 117 -0.72 -7.98 4.86
N PHE A 118 -2.03 -7.92 5.09
CA PHE A 118 -3.01 -8.25 4.07
C PHE A 118 -3.48 -6.99 3.36
N GLN A 119 -3.90 -7.17 2.11
CA GLN A 119 -4.49 -6.09 1.34
C GLN A 119 -5.78 -5.61 2.01
N PHE A 120 -6.07 -4.31 1.86
CA PHE A 120 -7.35 -3.74 2.24
C PHE A 120 -8.51 -4.56 1.66
N ASP A 121 -9.59 -4.70 2.42
CA ASP A 121 -10.78 -5.47 2.04
C ASP A 121 -10.52 -6.99 1.89
N THR A 122 -9.55 -7.54 2.61
CA THR A 122 -9.37 -8.99 2.72
C THR A 122 -10.35 -9.55 3.76
N ILE A 123 -11.48 -10.08 3.28
CA ILE A 123 -12.57 -10.61 4.13
C ILE A 123 -12.79 -12.10 3.87
N ILE A 124 -12.92 -12.87 4.95
CA ILE A 124 -13.43 -14.25 4.92
C ILE A 124 -14.89 -14.25 5.39
N THR A 125 -15.79 -14.77 4.58
CA THR A 125 -17.20 -14.89 4.94
C THR A 125 -17.43 -16.06 5.90
N GLY A 126 -18.20 -15.81 6.96
CA GLY A 126 -18.50 -16.74 8.05
C GLY A 126 -17.78 -16.43 9.37
N GLU A 127 -17.93 -17.36 10.31
CA GLU A 127 -17.35 -17.31 11.66
C GLU A 127 -15.86 -17.70 11.69
N ASP A 128 -15.25 -17.64 12.87
CA ASP A 128 -13.83 -17.90 13.13
C ASP A 128 -13.38 -19.28 12.65
N ASP A 129 -14.25 -20.29 12.71
CA ASP A 129 -13.94 -21.63 12.21
C ASP A 129 -13.60 -21.63 10.71
N ARG A 130 -14.22 -20.74 9.92
CA ARG A 130 -13.88 -20.59 8.49
C ARG A 130 -12.52 -19.95 8.29
N VAL A 131 -12.16 -18.99 9.16
CA VAL A 131 -10.85 -18.37 9.17
C VAL A 131 -9.78 -19.38 9.58
N ARG A 132 -10.03 -20.20 10.61
CA ARG A 132 -9.14 -21.27 11.06
C ARG A 132 -8.91 -22.30 9.95
N GLU A 133 -9.98 -22.82 9.35
CA GLU A 133 -9.89 -23.77 8.24
C GLU A 133 -9.05 -23.24 7.07
N TRP A 134 -9.21 -21.95 6.74
CA TRP A 134 -8.42 -21.29 5.70
C TRP A 134 -6.94 -21.12 6.13
N ALA A 135 -6.70 -20.63 7.34
CA ALA A 135 -5.36 -20.39 7.87
C ALA A 135 -4.55 -21.68 8.00
N GLU A 136 -5.19 -22.79 8.38
CA GLU A 136 -4.57 -24.11 8.41
C GLU A 136 -4.10 -24.57 7.01
N GLN A 137 -4.91 -24.32 5.98
CA GLN A 137 -4.54 -24.63 4.59
C GLN A 137 -3.41 -23.73 4.08
N ALA A 138 -3.37 -22.47 4.53
CA ALA A 138 -2.34 -21.50 4.18
C ALA A 138 -1.11 -21.53 5.11
N SER A 139 -1.08 -22.42 6.10
CA SER A 139 -0.09 -22.43 7.20
C SER A 139 1.37 -22.39 6.73
N GLU A 140 1.77 -23.30 5.85
CA GLU A 140 3.15 -23.34 5.33
C GLU A 140 3.55 -22.03 4.63
N THR A 141 2.58 -21.39 3.96
CA THR A 141 2.79 -20.11 3.28
C THR A 141 2.92 -18.98 4.30
N LEU A 142 1.96 -18.85 5.22
CA LEU A 142 1.94 -17.80 6.24
C LEU A 142 3.17 -17.86 7.14
N SER A 143 3.48 -19.02 7.73
CA SER A 143 4.68 -19.21 8.56
C SER A 143 5.97 -18.98 7.76
N GLY A 144 6.01 -19.45 6.50
CA GLY A 144 7.17 -19.24 5.62
C GLY A 144 7.46 -17.77 5.36
N TYR A 145 6.42 -16.97 5.05
CA TYR A 145 6.58 -15.54 4.83
C TYR A 145 6.91 -14.78 6.11
N LEU A 146 6.21 -15.05 7.22
CA LEU A 146 6.51 -14.44 8.52
C LEU A 146 7.95 -14.69 8.95
N ALA A 147 8.41 -15.94 8.88
CA ALA A 147 9.79 -16.28 9.20
C ALA A 147 10.80 -15.59 8.26
N SER A 148 10.46 -15.47 6.98
CA SER A 148 11.33 -14.80 6.02
C SER A 148 11.37 -13.29 6.24
N LEU A 149 10.27 -12.65 6.61
CA LEU A 149 10.17 -11.20 6.74
C LEU A 149 10.58 -10.69 8.12
N ALA A 150 10.74 -11.57 9.12
CA ALA A 150 11.13 -11.21 10.47
C ALA A 150 12.31 -10.22 10.52
N GLY A 151 12.10 -9.08 11.18
CA GLY A 151 13.08 -7.99 11.33
C GLY A 151 13.30 -7.13 10.07
N HIS A 152 12.62 -7.45 8.97
CA HIS A 152 12.73 -6.72 7.70
C HIS A 152 11.48 -5.88 7.46
N TRP A 153 11.69 -4.68 6.92
CA TRP A 153 10.65 -3.71 6.63
C TRP A 153 10.78 -3.22 5.18
N GLU A 154 9.68 -2.76 4.62
CA GLU A 154 9.67 -2.12 3.32
C GLU A 154 10.01 -0.63 3.45
N TYR A 155 10.93 -0.18 2.62
CA TYR A 155 11.23 1.22 2.43
C TYR A 155 10.95 1.59 0.98
N ARG A 156 10.24 2.71 0.78
CA ARG A 156 9.94 3.22 -0.55
C ARG A 156 10.85 4.39 -0.87
N ILE A 157 11.51 4.29 -2.02
CA ILE A 157 12.46 5.28 -2.51
C ILE A 157 11.99 5.76 -3.87
N GLU A 158 11.77 7.07 -4.01
CA GLU A 158 11.45 7.72 -5.27
C GLU A 158 12.54 8.74 -5.61
N LEU A 159 13.16 8.57 -6.79
CA LEU A 159 14.16 9.47 -7.33
C LEU A 159 13.49 10.40 -8.33
N LEU A 160 13.50 11.69 -8.02
CA LEU A 160 12.94 12.76 -8.82
C LEU A 160 14.09 13.58 -9.43
N ALA A 161 13.91 14.03 -10.66
CA ALA A 161 14.80 15.00 -11.29
C ALA A 161 14.01 16.15 -11.90
N GLU A 162 14.48 17.38 -11.69
CA GLU A 162 13.95 18.57 -12.33
C GLU A 162 14.23 18.54 -13.83
N GLU A 163 13.18 18.68 -14.64
CA GLU A 163 13.28 18.45 -16.08
C GLU A 163 14.18 19.48 -16.77
N GLY A 164 14.07 20.76 -16.40
CA GLY A 164 14.89 21.82 -17.00
C GLY A 164 16.39 21.68 -16.68
N ASP A 165 16.72 21.20 -15.48
CA ASP A 165 18.10 20.93 -15.09
C ASP A 165 18.66 19.73 -15.87
N LEU A 166 17.86 18.67 -16.02
CA LEU A 166 18.20 17.50 -16.83
C LEU A 166 18.37 17.86 -18.32
N GLU A 167 17.47 18.65 -18.90
CA GLU A 167 17.58 19.12 -20.28
C GLU A 167 18.87 19.92 -20.48
N SER A 168 19.11 20.91 -19.62
CA SER A 168 20.31 21.75 -19.69
C SER A 168 21.60 20.93 -19.59
N GLU A 169 21.61 19.91 -18.73
CA GLU A 169 22.73 18.98 -18.59
C GLU A 169 22.95 18.17 -19.87
N LEU A 170 21.89 17.57 -20.43
CA LEU A 170 21.96 16.77 -21.65
C LEU A 170 22.36 17.60 -22.88
N GLU A 171 21.87 18.82 -22.99
CA GLU A 171 22.25 19.78 -24.03
C GLU A 171 23.73 20.16 -23.93
N ALA A 172 24.27 20.33 -22.72
CA ALA A 172 25.68 20.61 -22.52
C ALA A 172 26.59 19.42 -22.83
N GLU A 173 26.11 18.19 -22.63
CA GLU A 173 26.88 16.96 -22.80
C GLU A 173 26.83 16.38 -24.22
N ASP A 174 25.69 16.50 -24.92
CA ASP A 174 25.47 15.85 -26.21
C ASP A 174 25.86 16.76 -27.40
N PRO A 175 26.91 16.43 -28.17
CA PRO A 175 27.30 17.26 -29.31
C PRO A 175 26.23 17.31 -30.40
N ARG A 176 25.40 16.26 -30.55
CA ARG A 176 24.39 16.20 -31.61
C ARG A 176 23.21 17.12 -31.33
N LEU A 177 22.80 17.30 -30.07
CA LEU A 177 21.83 18.32 -29.69
C LEU A 177 22.34 19.73 -30.04
N ASN A 178 23.59 20.04 -29.72
CA ASN A 178 24.21 21.32 -30.08
C ASN A 178 24.27 21.56 -31.60
N GLU A 179 24.64 20.53 -32.37
CA GLU A 179 24.62 20.59 -33.84
C GLU A 179 23.21 20.84 -34.38
N LEU A 180 22.21 20.09 -33.88
CA LEU A 180 20.82 20.25 -34.30
C LEU A 180 20.28 21.63 -33.96
N ALA A 181 20.59 22.18 -32.78
CA ALA A 181 20.20 23.54 -32.39
C ALA A 181 20.79 24.59 -33.35
N ALA A 182 22.08 24.47 -33.71
CA ALA A 182 22.71 25.37 -34.69
C ALA A 182 22.12 25.21 -36.11
N GLU A 183 21.82 23.97 -36.53
CA GLU A 183 21.17 23.70 -37.81
C GLU A 183 19.75 24.30 -37.87
N ILE A 184 19.00 24.27 -36.76
CA ILE A 184 17.67 24.88 -36.62
C ILE A 184 17.77 26.41 -36.76
N ASP A 185 18.70 27.05 -36.05
CA ASP A 185 18.91 28.50 -36.09
C ASP A 185 19.23 29.03 -37.51
N GLU A 186 19.89 28.20 -38.33
CA GLU A 186 20.27 28.52 -39.71
C GLU A 186 19.21 28.10 -40.75
N ALA A 187 18.18 27.33 -40.35
CA ALA A 187 17.22 26.73 -41.27
C ALA A 187 16.22 27.74 -41.86
N SER A 188 15.75 27.44 -43.07
CA SER A 188 14.57 28.09 -43.65
C SER A 188 13.31 27.29 -43.33
N SER A 189 12.16 27.97 -43.22
CA SER A 189 10.84 27.45 -42.75
C SER A 189 10.37 26.06 -43.22
N GLY A 190 10.95 25.49 -44.28
CA GLY A 190 10.63 24.15 -44.78
C GLY A 190 11.42 22.99 -44.17
N THR A 191 12.63 23.24 -43.63
CA THR A 191 13.51 22.20 -43.06
C THR A 191 13.55 22.25 -41.53
N GLU A 192 13.26 23.42 -40.95
CA GLU A 192 13.20 23.70 -39.51
C GLU A 192 12.40 22.64 -38.74
N PHE A 193 11.16 22.37 -39.13
CA PHE A 193 10.30 21.36 -38.48
C PHE A 193 10.90 19.94 -38.42
N LEU A 194 11.66 19.54 -39.45
CA LEU A 194 12.29 18.22 -39.47
C LEU A 194 13.52 18.17 -38.55
N LEU A 195 14.19 19.29 -38.33
CA LEU A 195 15.34 19.40 -37.43
C LEU A 195 14.88 19.49 -35.98
N GLU A 196 13.82 20.28 -35.69
CA GLU A 196 13.15 20.31 -34.38
C GLU A 196 12.72 18.90 -33.97
N LYS A 197 12.05 18.16 -34.86
CA LYS A 197 11.66 16.78 -34.56
C LYS A 197 12.84 15.84 -34.30
N GLN A 198 13.98 16.04 -34.96
CA GLN A 198 15.19 15.26 -34.68
C GLN A 198 15.81 15.64 -33.33
N TYR A 199 15.77 16.92 -32.98
CA TYR A 199 16.19 17.42 -31.68
C TYR A 199 15.37 16.79 -30.56
N ASP A 200 14.04 16.90 -30.64
CA ASP A 200 13.12 16.35 -29.65
C ASP A 200 13.28 14.85 -29.49
N GLN A 201 13.48 14.13 -30.59
CA GLN A 201 13.72 12.68 -30.58
C GLN A 201 15.03 12.34 -29.87
N ARG A 202 16.12 13.07 -30.17
CA ARG A 202 17.42 12.86 -29.52
C ARG A 202 17.36 13.18 -28.03
N LEU A 203 16.74 14.30 -27.66
CA LEU A 203 16.55 14.71 -26.28
C LEU A 203 15.72 13.66 -25.50
N SER A 204 14.65 13.16 -26.10
CA SER A 204 13.81 12.11 -25.51
C SER A 204 14.56 10.80 -25.30
N GLU A 205 15.43 10.41 -26.24
CA GLU A 205 16.29 9.23 -26.09
C GLU A 205 17.28 9.40 -24.93
N LEU A 206 17.97 10.54 -24.87
CA LEU A 206 18.92 10.85 -23.81
C LEU A 206 18.26 10.91 -22.43
N LYS A 207 17.07 11.51 -22.31
CA LYS A 207 16.28 11.52 -21.08
C LYS A 207 15.95 10.09 -20.61
N ARG A 208 15.55 9.20 -21.53
CA ARG A 208 15.26 7.79 -21.21
C ARG A 208 16.51 7.03 -20.78
N ASP A 209 17.63 7.26 -21.45
CA ASP A 209 18.90 6.62 -21.10
C ASP A 209 19.39 7.09 -19.73
N ARG A 210 19.36 8.40 -19.47
CA ARG A 210 19.73 8.96 -18.17
C ARG A 210 18.86 8.43 -17.04
N ARG A 211 17.55 8.30 -17.29
CA ARG A 211 16.60 7.71 -16.34
C ARG A 211 16.99 6.28 -15.98
N ARG A 212 17.29 5.46 -16.99
CA ARG A 212 17.71 4.06 -16.81
C ARG A 212 19.01 3.99 -16.00
N ASP A 213 19.98 4.83 -16.35
CA ASP A 213 21.30 4.81 -15.70
C ASP A 213 21.20 5.23 -14.23
N ARG A 214 20.46 6.31 -13.92
CA ARG A 214 20.19 6.74 -12.53
C ARG A 214 19.43 5.67 -11.74
N GLY A 215 18.43 5.03 -12.35
CA GLY A 215 17.69 3.94 -11.71
C GLY A 215 18.57 2.74 -11.39
N ALA A 216 19.45 2.36 -12.32
CA ALA A 216 20.39 1.26 -12.12
C ALA A 216 21.45 1.57 -11.05
N GLU A 217 22.00 2.79 -11.05
CA GLU A 217 22.95 3.23 -10.01
C GLU A 217 22.30 3.24 -8.63
N LEU A 218 21.06 3.73 -8.53
CA LEU A 218 20.30 3.70 -7.29
C LEU A 218 20.11 2.27 -6.78
N GLU A 219 19.66 1.35 -7.65
CA GLU A 219 19.47 -0.07 -7.29
C GLU A 219 20.79 -0.74 -6.86
N GLU A 220 21.88 -0.50 -7.59
CA GLU A 220 23.20 -1.05 -7.27
C GLU A 220 23.66 -0.64 -5.86
N ARG A 221 23.48 0.64 -5.51
CA ARG A 221 23.84 1.18 -4.19
C ARG A 221 23.00 0.57 -3.07
N LEU A 222 21.70 0.33 -3.32
CA LEU A 222 20.77 -0.20 -2.32
C LEU A 222 20.95 -1.69 -2.09
N THR A 223 21.38 -2.46 -3.10
CA THR A 223 21.58 -3.91 -3.01
C THR A 223 22.57 -4.32 -1.90
N ALA A 224 23.48 -3.43 -1.48
CA ALA A 224 24.40 -3.69 -0.36
C ALA A 224 23.71 -3.74 1.02
N PHE A 225 22.54 -3.11 1.15
CA PHE A 225 21.80 -2.95 2.41
C PHE A 225 20.44 -3.64 2.38
N ALA A 226 19.92 -3.90 1.18
CA ALA A 226 18.66 -4.55 0.93
C ALA A 226 18.83 -6.07 0.84
N ARG A 227 17.81 -6.78 1.31
CA ARG A 227 17.62 -8.20 0.99
C ARG A 227 17.08 -8.35 -0.44
N GLU A 228 16.06 -7.55 -0.77
CA GLU A 228 15.35 -7.57 -2.05
C GLU A 228 14.99 -6.14 -2.48
N VAL A 229 14.99 -5.87 -3.79
CA VAL A 229 14.65 -4.56 -4.37
C VAL A 229 13.71 -4.78 -5.56
N HIS A 230 12.53 -4.17 -5.52
CA HIS A 230 11.50 -4.25 -6.55
C HIS A 230 11.24 -2.87 -7.18
N HIS A 231 11.07 -2.83 -8.50
CA HIS A 231 10.66 -1.62 -9.22
C HIS A 231 9.13 -1.46 -9.17
N LEU A 232 8.64 -0.32 -8.68
CA LEU A 232 7.21 -0.03 -8.53
C LEU A 232 6.55 0.57 -9.79
N GLY A 233 7.31 0.72 -10.88
CA GLY A 233 6.82 1.35 -12.10
C GLY A 233 6.70 2.88 -12.02
N GLN A 234 6.06 3.49 -13.02
CA GLN A 234 6.07 4.94 -13.27
C GLN A 234 4.80 5.67 -12.80
N GLN A 235 3.73 4.95 -12.46
CA GLN A 235 2.47 5.53 -11.99
C GLN A 235 2.41 5.51 -10.46
N ARG A 236 2.03 6.62 -9.81
CA ARG A 236 1.79 6.62 -8.37
C ARG A 236 0.41 6.03 -8.13
N ALA A 237 0.29 5.06 -7.23
CA ALA A 237 -1.03 4.67 -6.73
C ALA A 237 -1.59 5.85 -5.93
N ALA A 238 -2.60 6.53 -6.48
CA ALA A 238 -3.04 7.87 -6.07
C ALA A 238 -3.74 7.97 -4.70
N LEU A 239 -3.77 6.90 -3.90
CA LEU A 239 -4.73 6.80 -2.80
C LEU A 239 -4.19 7.18 -1.41
N LEU A 240 -2.87 7.22 -1.19
CA LEU A 240 -2.31 7.30 0.18
C LEU A 240 -1.13 8.28 0.38
N ASP A 241 -0.83 9.16 -0.57
CA ASP A 241 0.25 10.14 -0.37
C ASP A 241 -0.22 11.31 0.49
N ASP A 242 -0.09 11.14 1.81
CA ASP A 242 -0.26 12.19 2.81
C ASP A 242 1.07 12.94 2.97
N SER A 243 1.24 14.02 2.22
CA SER A 243 2.15 15.08 2.60
C SER A 243 1.39 16.40 2.59
N GLU A 244 0.73 16.71 3.72
CA GLU A 244 0.18 18.06 3.97
C GLU A 244 1.27 19.15 3.98
N ASP A 245 2.55 18.76 4.01
CA ASP A 245 3.73 19.63 3.89
C ASP A 245 4.29 19.75 2.46
N ASP A 246 3.76 19.02 1.48
CA ASP A 246 4.11 19.25 0.08
C ASP A 246 3.06 20.21 -0.50
N PRO A 247 3.43 21.45 -0.91
CA PRO A 247 2.52 22.33 -1.63
C PRO A 247 2.30 21.76 -3.04
N VAL A 248 1.56 20.64 -3.12
CA VAL A 248 1.16 20.02 -4.38
C VAL A 248 0.09 20.91 -4.97
N SER A 249 0.54 21.73 -5.90
CA SER A 249 -0.31 22.39 -6.87
C SER A 249 -1.14 21.34 -7.62
N PRO A 250 -2.38 21.65 -8.03
CA PRO A 250 -3.28 20.72 -8.74
C PRO A 250 -2.83 20.32 -10.16
N ASP A 251 -1.53 20.40 -10.46
CA ASP A 251 -0.93 20.01 -11.73
C ASP A 251 -0.24 18.64 -11.57
N SER A 252 -1.05 17.58 -11.46
CA SER A 252 -0.62 16.17 -11.47
C SER A 252 0.03 15.73 -12.80
N ASP A 253 0.15 16.64 -13.78
CA ASP A 253 0.66 16.32 -15.12
C ASP A 253 2.21 16.26 -15.15
N GLY A 254 2.90 16.91 -14.20
CA GLY A 254 4.37 17.02 -14.23
C GLY A 254 5.15 16.11 -13.26
N SER A 255 4.49 15.48 -12.28
CA SER A 255 5.19 14.64 -11.28
C SER A 255 5.63 13.29 -11.86
N GLU A 256 4.91 12.77 -12.85
CA GLU A 256 5.27 11.52 -13.54
C GLU A 256 6.48 11.72 -14.46
N GLU A 257 6.58 12.89 -15.10
CA GLU A 257 7.70 13.25 -15.98
C GLU A 257 9.01 13.41 -15.18
N ARG A 258 8.93 13.94 -13.95
CA ARG A 258 10.08 14.11 -13.05
C ARG A 258 10.58 12.81 -12.40
N SER A 259 9.71 11.82 -12.21
CA SER A 259 10.06 10.56 -11.54
C SER A 259 10.99 9.69 -12.39
N GLN A 260 12.26 9.58 -11.99
CA GLN A 260 13.24 8.78 -12.69
C GLN A 260 13.24 7.31 -12.26
N ALA A 261 13.02 7.02 -10.97
CA ALA A 261 12.95 5.67 -10.44
C ALA A 261 12.05 5.58 -9.20
N ARG A 262 11.36 4.45 -9.03
CA ARG A 262 10.61 4.12 -7.82
C ARG A 262 10.89 2.70 -7.41
N LEU A 263 11.42 2.54 -6.20
CA LEU A 263 11.85 1.26 -5.66
C LEU A 263 11.13 0.97 -4.35
N ALA A 264 10.69 -0.26 -4.17
CA ALA A 264 10.42 -0.85 -2.88
C ALA A 264 11.65 -1.67 -2.48
N VAL A 265 12.12 -1.46 -1.25
CA VAL A 265 13.33 -2.08 -0.71
C VAL A 265 12.95 -2.84 0.54
N LEU A 266 13.20 -4.14 0.56
CA LEU A 266 13.10 -4.95 1.77
C LEU A 266 14.45 -4.94 2.48
N ALA A 267 14.53 -4.34 3.66
CA ALA A 267 15.77 -4.27 4.42
C ALA A 267 15.52 -4.51 5.91
N HIS A 268 16.53 -5.05 6.60
CA HIS A 268 16.47 -5.18 8.05
C HIS A 268 16.39 -3.80 8.71
N GLU A 269 15.68 -3.68 9.83
CA GLU A 269 15.54 -2.41 10.57
C GLU A 269 16.88 -1.72 10.89
N ASP A 270 17.90 -2.50 11.25
CA ASP A 270 19.27 -2.01 11.50
C ASP A 270 19.94 -1.31 10.29
N HIS A 271 19.43 -1.46 9.07
CA HIS A 271 20.02 -0.90 7.86
C HIS A 271 19.41 0.43 7.42
N GLU A 272 18.39 0.95 8.11
CA GLU A 272 17.70 2.19 7.75
C GLU A 272 18.68 3.38 7.60
N GLU A 273 19.54 3.59 8.60
CA GLU A 273 20.52 4.69 8.59
C GLU A 273 21.54 4.53 7.45
N ALA A 274 21.96 3.28 7.15
CA ALA A 274 22.91 3.01 6.08
C ALA A 274 22.30 3.28 4.69
N ILE A 275 21.01 2.95 4.51
CA ILE A 275 20.25 3.27 3.30
C ILE A 275 20.14 4.80 3.14
N GLY A 276 19.73 5.52 4.20
CA GLY A 276 19.65 6.99 4.17
C GLY A 276 20.97 7.64 3.74
N ASN A 277 22.09 7.21 4.33
CA ASN A 277 23.42 7.71 3.97
C ASN A 277 23.81 7.41 2.51
N ALA A 278 23.40 6.25 1.97
CA ALA A 278 23.65 5.90 0.57
C ALA A 278 22.86 6.82 -0.38
N LEU A 279 21.64 7.19 0.01
CA LEU A 279 20.76 8.09 -0.74
C LEU A 279 21.25 9.55 -0.72
N ASP A 280 21.83 10.01 0.38
CA ASP A 280 22.39 11.38 0.49
C ASP A 280 23.45 11.68 -0.58
N THR A 281 24.20 10.66 -0.99
CA THR A 281 25.21 10.82 -2.05
C THR A 281 24.55 11.11 -3.41
N ILE A 282 23.40 10.50 -3.69
CA ILE A 282 22.65 10.67 -4.93
C ILE A 282 21.88 12.01 -4.89
N ALA A 283 21.30 12.33 -3.73
CA ALA A 283 20.60 13.60 -3.50
C ALA A 283 21.53 14.84 -3.60
N ALA A 284 22.86 14.66 -3.57
CA ALA A 284 23.82 15.73 -3.76
C ALA A 284 23.95 16.19 -5.24
N GLU A 285 23.40 15.44 -6.19
CA GLU A 285 23.35 15.85 -7.60
C GLU A 285 22.42 17.06 -7.80
N PRO A 286 22.83 18.09 -8.57
CA PRO A 286 21.96 19.23 -8.88
C PRO A 286 20.66 18.79 -9.54
N GLY A 287 19.53 19.35 -9.08
CA GLY A 287 18.21 19.05 -9.63
C GLY A 287 17.65 17.67 -9.27
N VAL A 288 18.35 16.88 -8.45
CA VAL A 288 17.88 15.57 -7.97
C VAL A 288 17.23 15.71 -6.58
N THR A 289 16.10 15.04 -6.38
CA THR A 289 15.43 14.92 -5.08
C THR A 289 15.13 13.46 -4.80
N ILE A 290 15.43 12.99 -3.59
CA ILE A 290 15.07 11.66 -3.12
C ILE A 290 13.94 11.77 -2.12
N ARG A 291 12.85 11.01 -2.33
CA ARG A 291 11.85 10.73 -1.31
C ARG A 291 12.12 9.36 -0.73
N PHE A 292 12.33 9.29 0.58
CA PHE A 292 12.58 8.07 1.32
C PHE A 292 11.54 7.95 2.42
N THR A 293 10.72 6.90 2.39
CA THR A 293 9.65 6.67 3.35
C THR A 293 9.68 5.24 3.88
N GLY A 294 9.23 5.06 5.11
CA GLY A 294 9.25 3.81 5.87
C GLY A 294 9.76 4.06 7.28
N PRO A 295 9.96 2.99 8.09
CA PRO A 295 9.67 1.60 7.75
C PRO A 295 8.17 1.32 7.56
N TRP A 296 7.81 0.58 6.51
CA TRP A 296 6.44 0.15 6.23
C TRP A 296 6.31 -1.36 6.40
N PRO A 297 5.13 -1.87 6.80
CA PRO A 297 4.80 -3.28 6.62
C PRO A 297 5.08 -3.73 5.18
N PRO A 298 5.63 -4.94 4.97
CA PRO A 298 6.21 -5.36 3.69
C PRO A 298 5.17 -5.76 2.63
N TYR A 299 4.26 -4.85 2.26
CA TYR A 299 3.19 -5.10 1.28
C TYR A 299 3.69 -5.61 -0.07
N THR A 300 4.79 -5.06 -0.59
CA THR A 300 5.34 -5.42 -1.91
C THR A 300 5.98 -6.82 -1.91
N PHE A 301 6.35 -7.32 -0.74
CA PHE A 301 7.06 -8.58 -0.55
C PHE A 301 6.19 -9.67 0.08
N ALA A 302 4.98 -9.31 0.53
CA ALA A 302 3.96 -10.21 1.00
C ALA A 302 3.28 -10.94 -0.19
N PRO A 303 2.78 -12.18 0.00
CA PRO A 303 2.04 -12.87 -1.04
C PRO A 303 0.68 -12.20 -1.29
N GLU A 304 0.18 -12.31 -2.51
CA GLU A 304 -1.21 -11.97 -2.82
C GLU A 304 -2.14 -13.04 -2.25
N ILE A 305 -2.59 -12.82 -1.03
CA ILE A 305 -3.51 -13.74 -0.36
C ILE A 305 -4.92 -13.54 -0.92
N GLY A 306 -5.46 -14.58 -1.56
CA GLY A 306 -6.84 -14.63 -2.07
C GLY A 306 -7.00 -14.84 -3.59
N ALA A 307 -5.93 -15.02 -4.36
CA ALA A 307 -6.00 -15.14 -5.83
C ALA A 307 -6.01 -16.58 -6.38
N ASP A 308 -5.47 -17.58 -5.66
CA ASP A 308 -5.34 -18.96 -6.17
C ASP A 308 -6.13 -19.97 -5.32
N SER A 309 -7.36 -20.24 -5.73
CA SER A 309 -8.07 -21.49 -5.36
C SER A 309 -8.84 -22.09 -6.55
N THR A 310 -8.62 -21.58 -7.76
CA THR A 310 -9.32 -22.05 -8.95
C THR A 310 -8.36 -22.60 -9.99
N GLU A 311 -7.51 -23.56 -9.62
CA GLU A 311 -7.05 -24.56 -10.58
C GLU A 311 -6.50 -25.80 -9.88
N ASP A 312 -7.24 -26.90 -10.08
CA ASP A 312 -6.90 -28.32 -9.86
C ASP A 312 -7.48 -29.04 -8.63
N ALA A 313 -8.78 -29.36 -8.67
CA ALA A 313 -9.30 -30.68 -8.27
C ALA A 313 -10.76 -30.86 -8.75
N GLY A 314 -10.98 -31.84 -9.62
CA GLY A 314 -12.31 -32.25 -10.03
C GLY A 314 -13.16 -32.78 -8.88
N SER A 315 -14.44 -32.39 -8.89
CA SER A 315 -15.60 -33.09 -8.31
C SER A 315 -15.75 -33.11 -6.77
N GLY A 316 -16.50 -32.12 -6.25
CA GLY A 316 -17.42 -32.36 -5.12
C GLY A 316 -17.59 -31.23 -4.10
N GLY A 317 -18.55 -30.32 -4.36
CA GLY A 317 -19.42 -29.66 -3.36
C GLY A 317 -18.82 -28.87 -2.18
N GLY A 318 -19.01 -27.55 -2.21
CA GLY A 318 -18.93 -26.67 -1.02
C GLY A 318 -18.17 -25.37 -1.31
N SER A 319 -18.84 -24.40 -1.93
CA SER A 319 -18.27 -23.10 -2.32
C SER A 319 -18.09 -22.20 -1.09
N GLY A 320 -16.86 -21.97 -0.67
CA GLY A 320 -16.48 -20.85 0.19
C GLY A 320 -15.58 -19.93 -0.63
N GLY A 321 -16.17 -18.87 -1.18
CA GLY A 321 -15.42 -17.90 -1.99
C GLY A 321 -14.78 -16.85 -1.10
N VAL A 322 -13.51 -16.58 -1.32
CA VAL A 322 -12.88 -15.30 -0.96
C VAL A 322 -13.36 -14.32 -2.02
N GLU A 323 -14.13 -13.30 -1.63
CA GLU A 323 -14.56 -12.24 -2.56
C GLU A 323 -13.49 -11.15 -2.62
N LYS A 324 -12.96 -10.90 -3.81
CA LYS A 324 -12.11 -9.74 -4.16
C LYS A 324 -12.52 -9.18 -5.52
N ARG A 325 -12.30 -7.89 -5.73
CA ARG A 325 -12.38 -7.24 -7.05
C ARG A 325 -11.17 -7.59 -7.92
#